data_AF-A0A974AZN3-F1
#
_entry.id   AF-A0A974AZN3-F1
#
_cell.length_a   1.000
_cell.length_b   1.000
_cell.length_c   1.000
_cell.angle_alpha   90.00
_cell.angle_beta   90.00
_cell.angle_gamma   90.00
#
_symmetry.space_group_name_H-M   'P 1'
#
loop_
_entity.id
_entity.type
_entity.pdbx_description
1 polymer ?
#
loop_
_entity_poly.entity_id
_entity_poly.type
_entity_poly.pdbx_seq_one_letter_code
_entity_poly.pdbx_strand_id
1 'polypeptide(L)'
;MNSALERSRRRVATVTQALAARYHPFSDLALRISVGVVFAWFGILKFLPGASPAQDIATRCMGVLSFGLVPAEVSRPLLAVMEVGIGLGLITGWLLRTVLAVFFVHMAGVFAALVIAPDVVWAHGSPLLPTLEGQYIIKNIVLVTACLAVASHLGPRRAAPNAAPGPDAAPAADAPLRVLSGAGPAGRPPAS
;
A
#
# COMPACT_ATOMS: atom_id res chain seq x y z
N MET A 1 -36.77 13.56 -27.18
CA MET A 1 -36.59 12.86 -25.88
C MET A 1 -35.12 12.72 -25.48
N ASN A 2 -34.20 12.26 -26.35
CA ASN A 2 -32.80 11.99 -25.99
C ASN A 2 -31.95 13.20 -25.53
N SER A 3 -32.16 14.39 -26.11
CA SER A 3 -31.33 15.57 -25.83
C SER A 3 -31.56 16.18 -24.43
N ALA A 4 -32.74 16.03 -23.84
CA ALA A 4 -33.01 16.49 -22.47
C ALA A 4 -32.37 15.58 -21.42
N LEU A 5 -32.40 14.26 -21.65
CA LEU A 5 -31.74 13.26 -20.80
C LEU A 5 -30.21 13.36 -20.88
N GLU A 6 -29.65 13.61 -22.07
CA GLU A 6 -28.21 13.84 -22.24
C GLU A 6 -27.73 15.13 -21.57
N ARG A 7 -28.50 16.22 -21.66
CA ARG A 7 -28.19 17.47 -20.93
C ARG A 7 -28.29 17.30 -19.42
N SER A 8 -29.27 16.54 -18.94
CA SER A 8 -29.40 16.21 -17.52
C SER A 8 -28.22 15.35 -17.04
N ARG A 9 -27.87 14.29 -17.78
CA ARG A 9 -26.70 13.43 -17.49
C ARG A 9 -25.38 14.20 -17.48
N ARG A 10 -25.16 15.10 -18.46
CA ARG A 10 -23.96 15.95 -18.50
C ARG A 10 -23.91 16.91 -17.31
N ARG A 11 -25.02 17.56 -16.96
CA ARG A 11 -25.07 18.45 -15.79
C ARG A 11 -24.82 17.69 -14.48
N VAL A 12 -25.42 16.52 -14.29
CA VAL A 12 -25.18 15.67 -13.12
C VAL A 12 -23.72 15.24 -13.05
N ALA A 13 -23.12 14.81 -14.17
CA ALA A 13 -21.71 14.42 -14.25
C ALA A 13 -20.75 15.59 -13.94
N THR A 14 -21.04 16.79 -14.45
CA THR A 14 -20.22 17.99 -14.18
C THR A 14 -20.29 18.42 -12.72
N VAL A 15 -21.47 18.34 -12.09
CA VAL A 15 -21.63 18.67 -10.66
C VAL A 15 -20.95 17.63 -9.77
N THR A 16 -21.06 16.33 -10.09
CA THR A 16 -20.34 15.27 -9.35
C THR A 16 -18.83 15.40 -9.52
N GLN A 17 -18.32 15.71 -10.72
CA GLN A 17 -16.89 15.96 -10.95
C GLN A 17 -16.37 17.20 -10.21
N ALA A 18 -17.16 18.28 -10.17
CA ALA A 18 -16.79 19.51 -9.46
C ALA A 18 -16.74 19.30 -7.93
N LEU A 19 -17.71 18.57 -7.37
CA LEU A 19 -17.70 18.20 -5.95
C LEU A 19 -16.55 17.23 -5.65
N ALA A 20 -16.36 16.19 -6.48
CA ALA A 20 -15.26 15.24 -6.33
C ALA A 20 -13.89 15.95 -6.35
N ALA A 21 -13.66 16.90 -7.26
CA ALA A 21 -12.42 17.68 -7.32
C ALA A 21 -12.19 18.57 -6.09
N ARG A 22 -13.28 19.09 -5.47
CA ARG A 22 -13.21 19.89 -4.24
C ARG A 22 -12.86 19.04 -3.01
N TYR A 23 -13.35 17.80 -2.96
CA TYR A 23 -13.17 16.92 -1.80
C TYR A 23 -11.98 15.97 -1.92
N HIS A 24 -11.45 15.71 -3.12
CA HIS A 24 -10.38 14.75 -3.33
C HIS A 24 -9.14 14.93 -2.42
N PRO A 25 -8.53 16.14 -2.31
CA PRO A 25 -7.36 16.33 -1.45
C PRO A 25 -7.70 16.26 0.05
N PHE A 26 -8.90 16.69 0.44
CA PHE A 26 -9.36 16.63 1.84
C PHE A 26 -9.73 15.20 2.25
N SER A 27 -10.25 14.39 1.33
CA SER A 27 -10.65 13.00 1.59
C SER A 27 -9.45 12.11 1.88
N ASP A 28 -8.36 12.26 1.12
CA ASP A 28 -7.15 11.47 1.34
C ASP A 28 -6.53 11.78 2.71
N LEU A 29 -6.39 13.08 3.02
CA LEU A 29 -5.85 13.51 4.30
C LEU A 29 -6.76 13.09 5.47
N ALA A 30 -8.08 13.21 5.34
CA ALA A 30 -9.03 12.80 6.35
C ALA A 30 -9.00 11.28 6.59
N LEU A 31 -8.91 10.47 5.54
CA LEU A 31 -8.73 9.02 5.66
C LEU A 31 -7.44 8.70 6.39
N ARG A 32 -6.34 9.33 6.00
CA ARG A 32 -5.02 9.08 6.59
C ARG A 32 -4.98 9.47 8.07
N ILE A 33 -5.49 10.65 8.42
CA ILE A 33 -5.56 11.12 9.81
C ILE A 33 -6.51 10.24 10.62
N SER A 34 -7.68 9.88 10.10
CA SER A 34 -8.63 9.05 10.85
C SER A 34 -8.08 7.66 11.17
N VAL A 35 -7.48 6.97 10.20
CA VAL A 35 -6.80 5.68 10.46
C VAL A 35 -5.64 5.87 11.43
N GLY A 36 -4.85 6.93 11.25
CA GLY A 36 -3.72 7.24 12.11
C GLY A 36 -4.11 7.48 13.57
N VAL A 37 -5.20 8.22 13.82
CA VAL A 37 -5.76 8.45 15.16
C VAL A 37 -6.22 7.14 15.79
N VAL A 38 -6.94 6.29 15.04
CA VAL A 38 -7.41 4.99 15.53
C VAL A 38 -6.22 4.11 15.96
N PHE A 39 -5.18 4.04 15.14
CA PHE A 39 -3.96 3.27 15.44
C PHE A 39 -3.20 3.83 16.64
N ALA A 40 -2.98 5.14 16.70
CA ALA A 40 -2.31 5.76 17.83
C ALA A 40 -3.07 5.56 19.13
N TRP A 41 -4.40 5.74 19.10
CA TRP A 41 -5.25 5.57 20.27
C TRP A 41 -5.24 4.14 20.79
N PHE A 42 -5.49 3.15 19.92
CA PHE A 42 -5.48 1.73 20.32
C PHE A 42 -4.08 1.23 20.70
N GLY A 43 -3.02 1.76 20.08
CA GLY A 43 -1.64 1.49 20.47
C GLY A 43 -1.34 2.01 21.87
N ILE A 44 -1.76 3.24 22.20
CA ILE A 44 -1.59 3.82 23.54
C ILE A 44 -2.30 2.99 24.61
N LEU A 45 -3.53 2.53 24.33
CA LEU A 45 -4.29 1.70 25.26
C LEU A 45 -3.60 0.37 25.59
N LYS A 46 -2.75 -0.17 24.69
CA LYS A 46 -2.03 -1.42 24.94
C LYS A 46 -0.93 -1.32 26.00
N PHE A 47 -0.47 -0.11 26.31
CA PHE A 47 0.45 0.11 27.45
C PHE A 47 -0.25 -0.08 28.80
N LEU A 48 -1.58 0.04 28.85
CA LEU A 48 -2.36 -0.14 30.07
C LEU A 48 -2.78 -1.61 30.23
N PRO A 49 -2.38 -2.30 31.32
CA PRO A 49 -2.80 -3.68 31.56
C PRO A 49 -4.32 -3.83 31.64
N GLY A 50 -4.88 -4.74 30.85
CA GLY A 50 -6.31 -5.08 30.89
C GLY A 50 -7.23 -4.07 30.20
N ALA A 51 -6.69 -3.01 29.59
CA ALA A 51 -7.49 -1.96 28.95
C ALA A 51 -7.98 -2.32 27.55
N SER A 52 -7.45 -3.38 26.92
CA SER A 52 -7.79 -3.77 25.55
C SER A 52 -8.29 -5.21 25.47
N PRO A 53 -9.54 -5.45 25.01
CA PRO A 53 -10.07 -6.79 24.78
C PRO A 53 -9.24 -7.62 23.78
N ALA A 54 -8.54 -6.94 22.86
CA ALA A 54 -7.76 -7.58 21.80
C ALA A 54 -6.35 -8.03 22.24
N GLN A 55 -5.95 -7.72 23.47
CA GLN A 55 -4.57 -7.90 23.94
C GLN A 55 -4.15 -9.38 23.98
N ASP A 56 -5.02 -10.23 24.51
CA ASP A 56 -4.69 -11.65 24.72
C ASP A 56 -4.67 -12.41 23.38
N ILE A 57 -5.57 -12.04 22.46
CA ILE A 57 -5.56 -12.55 21.08
C ILE A 57 -4.28 -12.12 20.36
N ALA A 58 -3.88 -10.85 20.49
CA ALA A 58 -2.71 -10.32 19.81
C ALA A 58 -1.40 -10.96 20.29
N THR A 59 -1.25 -11.18 21.60
CA THR A 59 -0.08 -11.86 22.16
C THR A 59 -0.02 -13.32 21.77
N ARG A 60 -1.14 -14.03 21.79
CA ARG A 60 -1.22 -15.41 21.28
C ARG A 60 -0.82 -15.50 19.80
N CYS A 61 -1.33 -14.58 18.97
CA CYS A 61 -0.97 -14.53 17.56
C CYS A 61 0.51 -14.22 17.35
N MET A 62 1.08 -13.28 18.11
CA MET A 62 2.51 -12.98 18.05
C MET A 62 3.35 -14.20 18.44
N GLY A 63 2.96 -14.94 19.48
CA GLY A 63 3.62 -16.19 19.86
C GLY A 63 3.63 -17.21 18.72
N VAL A 64 2.49 -17.44 18.08
CA VAL A 64 2.40 -18.39 16.96
C VAL A 64 3.19 -17.92 15.74
N LEU A 65 3.04 -16.65 15.34
CA LEU A 65 3.71 -16.08 14.16
C LEU A 65 5.23 -15.93 14.35
N SER A 66 5.69 -15.78 15.59
CA SER A 66 7.11 -15.76 15.93
C SER A 66 7.70 -17.13 16.23
N PHE A 67 6.95 -18.22 16.03
CA PHE A 67 7.37 -19.59 16.39
C PHE A 67 7.77 -19.73 17.87
N GLY A 68 7.14 -18.95 18.75
CA GLY A 68 7.42 -18.91 20.19
C GLY A 68 8.67 -18.14 20.58
N LEU A 69 9.35 -17.46 19.64
CA LEU A 69 10.58 -16.73 19.90
C LEU A 69 10.35 -15.42 20.68
N VAL A 70 9.16 -14.84 20.60
CA VAL A 70 8.83 -13.57 21.28
C VAL A 70 7.87 -13.83 22.44
N PRO A 71 8.31 -13.66 23.70
CA PRO A 71 7.45 -13.79 24.88
C PRO A 71 6.30 -12.78 24.87
N ALA A 72 5.22 -13.06 25.60
CA ALA A 72 4.04 -12.20 25.66
C ALA A 72 4.35 -10.83 26.27
N GLU A 73 5.27 -10.80 27.24
CA GLU A 73 5.75 -9.61 27.96
C GLU A 73 6.48 -8.64 27.04
N VAL A 74 7.13 -9.16 25.99
CA VAL A 74 7.81 -8.36 24.96
C VAL A 74 6.84 -8.04 23.80
N SER A 75 5.99 -9.01 23.44
CA SER A 75 5.02 -8.87 22.35
C SER A 75 4.09 -7.67 22.55
N ARG A 76 3.56 -7.49 23.77
CA ARG A 76 2.63 -6.40 24.10
C ARG A 76 3.22 -5.01 23.87
N PRO A 77 4.32 -4.61 24.52
CA PRO A 77 4.90 -3.29 24.30
C PRO A 77 5.41 -3.12 22.87
N LEU A 78 5.90 -4.19 22.23
CA LEU A 78 6.30 -4.14 20.83
C LEU A 78 5.13 -3.80 19.90
N LEU A 79 3.99 -4.48 20.06
CA LEU A 79 2.75 -4.19 19.32
C LEU A 79 2.26 -2.77 19.59
N ALA A 80 2.28 -2.33 20.86
CA ALA A 80 1.88 -0.97 21.24
C ALA A 80 2.75 0.09 20.56
N VAL A 81 4.08 -0.05 20.61
CA VAL A 81 5.01 0.86 19.96
C VAL A 81 4.82 0.87 18.44
N MET A 82 4.65 -0.31 17.82
CA MET A 82 4.39 -0.40 16.38
C MET A 82 3.09 0.31 15.98
N GLU A 83 1.99 0.09 16.71
CA GLU A 83 0.70 0.72 16.41
C GLU A 83 0.74 2.24 16.58
N VAL A 84 1.37 2.73 17.66
CA VAL A 84 1.58 4.17 17.86
C VAL A 84 2.46 4.75 16.75
N GLY A 85 3.55 4.06 16.39
CA GLY A 85 4.44 4.47 15.31
C GLY A 85 3.73 4.54 13.95
N ILE A 86 2.91 3.55 13.63
CA ILE A 86 2.05 3.57 12.43
C ILE A 86 1.08 4.76 12.49
N GLY A 87 0.41 4.94 13.63
CA GLY A 87 -0.57 6.01 13.82
C GLY A 87 0.02 7.40 13.62
N LEU A 88 1.15 7.68 14.28
CA LEU A 88 1.87 8.94 14.14
C LEU A 88 2.44 9.13 12.73
N GLY A 89 2.95 8.06 12.11
CA GLY A 89 3.44 8.09 10.73
C GLY A 89 2.33 8.44 9.72
N LEU A 90 1.11 7.91 9.91
CA LEU A 90 -0.04 8.24 9.09
C LEU A 90 -0.50 9.69 9.33
N ILE A 91 -0.58 10.13 10.59
CA ILE A 91 -0.98 11.52 10.92
C ILE A 91 0.00 12.53 10.33
N THR A 92 1.29 12.35 10.57
CA THR A 92 2.35 13.28 10.14
C THR A 92 2.66 13.16 8.64
N GLY A 93 2.40 12.00 8.03
CA GLY A 93 2.84 11.69 6.66
C GLY A 93 4.35 11.41 6.55
N TRP A 94 5.07 11.29 7.67
CA TRP A 94 6.50 11.03 7.68
C TRP A 94 6.78 9.57 7.28
N LEU A 95 7.70 9.37 6.33
CA LEU A 95 8.03 8.06 5.74
C LEU A 95 6.79 7.26 5.30
N LEU A 96 5.77 7.94 4.76
CA LEU A 96 4.44 7.36 4.54
C LEU A 96 4.44 6.03 3.76
N ARG A 97 5.32 5.85 2.77
CA ARG A 97 5.46 4.56 2.04
C ARG A 97 5.89 3.42 2.97
N THR A 98 6.84 3.67 3.85
CA THR A 98 7.32 2.69 4.84
C THR A 98 6.25 2.44 5.89
N VAL A 99 5.59 3.49 6.38
CA VAL A 99 4.49 3.38 7.34
C VAL A 99 3.36 2.52 6.78
N LEU A 100 2.96 2.73 5.53
CA LEU A 100 1.92 1.93 4.87
C LEU A 100 2.37 0.47 4.70
N ALA A 101 3.63 0.22 4.32
CA ALA A 101 4.16 -1.15 4.23
C ALA A 101 4.08 -1.87 5.59
N VAL A 102 4.52 -1.20 6.66
CA VAL A 102 4.44 -1.75 8.04
C VAL A 102 2.98 -1.95 8.46
N PHE A 103 2.09 -0.99 8.14
CA PHE A 103 0.66 -1.11 8.38
C PHE A 103 0.06 -2.36 7.72
N PHE A 104 0.38 -2.64 6.45
CA PHE A 104 -0.17 -3.81 5.75
C PHE A 104 0.35 -5.12 6.33
N VAL A 105 1.64 -5.19 6.70
CA VAL A 105 2.21 -6.35 7.39
C VAL A 105 1.52 -6.56 8.74
N HIS A 106 1.34 -5.49 9.51
CA HIS A 106 0.64 -5.54 10.79
C HIS A 106 -0.82 -6.01 10.63
N MET A 107 -1.56 -5.47 9.65
CA MET A 107 -2.94 -5.87 9.35
C MET A 107 -3.03 -7.35 8.93
N ALA A 108 -2.06 -7.86 8.17
CA ALA A 108 -1.99 -9.29 7.84
C ALA A 108 -1.87 -10.15 9.12
N GLY A 109 -1.05 -9.74 10.09
CA GLY A 109 -0.96 -10.38 11.40
C GLY A 109 -2.29 -10.33 12.18
N VAL A 110 -3.00 -9.21 12.14
CA VAL A 110 -4.32 -9.08 12.77
C VAL A 110 -5.35 -10.01 12.14
N PHE A 111 -5.38 -10.14 10.80
CA PHE A 111 -6.29 -11.07 10.13
C PHE A 111 -5.91 -12.54 10.34
N ALA A 112 -4.62 -12.85 10.54
CA ALA A 112 -4.19 -14.21 10.86
C ALA A 112 -4.86 -14.74 12.15
N ALA A 113 -5.26 -13.85 13.08
CA ALA A 113 -6.00 -14.22 14.28
C ALA A 113 -7.32 -14.95 14.00
N LEU A 114 -7.97 -14.69 12.84
CA LEU A 114 -9.20 -15.37 12.44
C LEU A 114 -9.02 -16.89 12.31
N VAL A 115 -7.80 -17.33 12.02
CA VAL A 115 -7.44 -18.74 11.84
C VAL A 115 -6.64 -19.27 13.02
N ILE A 116 -5.77 -18.45 13.62
CA ILE A 116 -4.90 -18.84 14.73
C ILE A 116 -5.67 -18.95 16.06
N ALA A 117 -6.68 -18.11 16.27
CA ALA A 117 -7.46 -18.06 17.51
C ALA A 117 -8.97 -18.26 17.27
N PRO A 118 -9.38 -19.36 16.62
CA PRO A 118 -10.77 -19.56 16.22
C PRO A 118 -11.72 -19.69 17.41
N ASP A 119 -11.24 -20.19 18.55
CA ASP A 119 -11.96 -20.31 19.81
C ASP A 119 -12.36 -18.96 20.42
N VAL A 120 -11.62 -17.90 20.10
CA VAL A 120 -11.93 -16.53 20.58
C VAL A 120 -12.70 -15.74 19.54
N VAL A 121 -12.46 -16.00 18.26
CA VAL A 121 -13.03 -15.23 17.13
C VAL A 121 -14.41 -15.75 16.72
N TRP A 122 -14.67 -17.06 16.82
CA TRP A 122 -15.89 -17.68 16.31
C TRP A 122 -16.74 -18.24 17.44
N ALA A 123 -17.93 -17.67 17.63
CA ALA A 123 -18.87 -18.13 18.63
C ALA A 123 -19.33 -19.55 18.31
N HIS A 124 -19.28 -20.44 19.31
CA HIS A 124 -19.65 -21.85 19.18
C HIS A 124 -18.89 -22.61 18.08
N GLY A 125 -17.70 -22.12 17.68
CA GLY A 125 -16.90 -22.73 16.62
C GLY A 125 -17.48 -22.58 15.20
N SER A 126 -18.51 -21.74 15.00
CA SER A 126 -19.12 -21.52 13.70
C SER A 126 -18.48 -20.30 12.98
N PRO A 127 -17.89 -20.47 11.79
CA PRO A 127 -17.31 -19.36 11.01
C PRO A 127 -18.33 -18.30 10.55
N LEU A 128 -19.63 -18.57 10.68
CA LEU A 128 -20.70 -17.63 10.33
C LEU A 128 -21.12 -16.74 11.50
N LEU A 129 -20.67 -17.05 12.72
CA LEU A 129 -21.04 -16.30 13.93
C LEU A 129 -19.77 -15.76 14.62
N PRO A 130 -19.25 -14.59 14.21
CA PRO A 130 -18.11 -13.98 14.88
C PRO A 130 -18.50 -13.43 16.27
N THR A 131 -17.60 -13.60 17.24
CA THR A 131 -17.65 -12.91 18.54
C THR A 131 -17.45 -11.40 18.37
N LEU A 132 -17.51 -10.63 19.46
CA LEU A 132 -17.23 -9.18 19.39
C LEU A 132 -15.80 -8.93 18.90
N GLU A 133 -14.84 -9.72 19.36
CA GLU A 133 -13.44 -9.66 18.94
C GLU A 133 -13.29 -10.01 17.46
N GLY A 134 -13.98 -11.06 17.00
CA GLY A 134 -14.01 -11.41 15.58
C GLY A 134 -14.62 -10.33 14.70
N GLN A 135 -15.70 -9.68 15.16
CA GLN A 135 -16.32 -8.54 14.47
C GLN A 135 -15.36 -7.35 14.36
N TYR A 136 -14.62 -7.04 15.43
CA TYR A 136 -13.62 -5.97 15.39
C TYR A 136 -12.49 -6.28 14.40
N ILE A 137 -12.02 -7.52 14.33
CA ILE A 137 -11.01 -7.95 13.35
C ILE A 137 -11.56 -7.80 11.92
N ILE A 138 -12.75 -8.32 11.64
CA ILE A 138 -13.37 -8.26 10.31
C ILE A 138 -13.58 -6.81 9.87
N LYS A 139 -14.00 -5.93 10.77
CA LYS A 139 -14.20 -4.50 10.48
C LYS A 139 -12.92 -3.79 10.02
N ASN A 140 -11.73 -4.31 10.35
CA ASN A 140 -10.46 -3.74 9.89
C ASN A 140 -10.28 -3.74 8.36
N ILE A 141 -11.13 -4.47 7.61
CA ILE A 141 -11.19 -4.36 6.14
C ILE A 141 -11.39 -2.91 5.72
N VAL A 142 -12.17 -2.13 6.47
CA VAL A 142 -12.38 -0.70 6.21
C VAL A 142 -11.09 0.12 6.36
N LEU A 143 -10.25 -0.22 7.35
CA LEU A 143 -8.96 0.46 7.55
C LEU A 143 -7.98 0.10 6.43
N VAL A 144 -7.96 -1.18 6.03
CA VAL A 144 -7.12 -1.64 4.92
C VAL A 144 -7.50 -0.96 3.62
N THR A 145 -8.79 -0.87 3.29
CA THR A 145 -9.25 -0.20 2.06
C THR A 145 -8.97 1.30 2.09
N ALA A 146 -9.12 1.96 3.25
CA ALA A 146 -8.73 3.35 3.43
C ALA A 146 -7.24 3.58 3.17
N CYS A 147 -6.36 2.76 3.75
CA CYS A 147 -4.92 2.86 3.53
C CYS A 147 -4.50 2.46 2.11
N LEU A 148 -5.23 1.56 1.44
CA LEU A 148 -5.01 1.25 0.03
C LEU A 148 -5.35 2.45 -0.87
N ALA A 149 -6.45 3.15 -0.58
CA ALA A 149 -6.78 4.39 -1.27
C ALA A 149 -5.67 5.44 -1.09
N VAL A 150 -5.17 5.63 0.13
CA VAL A 150 -4.04 6.53 0.42
C VAL A 150 -2.78 6.09 -0.34
N ALA A 151 -2.48 4.78 -0.37
CA ALA A 151 -1.33 4.24 -1.08
C ALA A 151 -1.40 4.48 -2.59
N SER A 152 -2.60 4.40 -3.18
CA SER A 152 -2.80 4.59 -4.63
C SER A 152 -2.41 5.98 -5.12
N HIS A 153 -2.50 6.99 -4.26
CA HIS A 153 -2.14 8.37 -4.58
C HIS A 153 -0.62 8.66 -4.50
N LEU A 154 0.19 7.75 -3.95
CA LEU A 154 1.63 8.00 -3.75
C LEU A 154 2.48 7.87 -5.02
N GLY A 155 1.91 7.38 -6.12
CA GLY A 155 2.61 7.19 -7.41
C GLY A 155 3.80 6.21 -7.37
N PRO A 156 4.30 5.74 -8.53
CA PRO A 156 5.55 4.98 -8.57
C PRO A 156 6.70 5.82 -8.01
N ARG A 157 7.62 5.21 -7.23
CA ARG A 157 8.91 5.86 -6.98
C ARG A 157 9.54 6.06 -8.35
N ARG A 158 9.86 7.31 -8.73
CA ARG A 158 10.74 7.54 -9.89
C ARG A 158 11.99 6.71 -9.61
N ALA A 159 12.21 5.67 -10.41
CA ALA A 159 13.48 4.98 -10.43
C ALA A 159 14.55 6.05 -10.64
N ALA A 160 15.65 5.97 -9.89
CA ALA A 160 16.79 6.85 -10.12
C ALA A 160 17.07 6.87 -11.63
N PRO A 161 17.28 8.05 -12.26
CA PRO A 161 17.66 8.09 -13.66
C PRO A 161 18.80 7.11 -13.85
N ASN A 162 18.58 6.12 -14.71
CA ASN A 162 19.57 5.11 -15.07
C ASN A 162 20.89 5.85 -15.25
N ALA A 163 21.91 5.51 -14.46
CA ALA A 163 23.22 6.15 -14.57
C ALA A 163 23.58 6.12 -16.06
N ALA A 164 23.78 7.30 -16.65
CA ALA A 164 24.18 7.42 -18.03
C ALA A 164 25.36 6.45 -18.27
N PRO A 165 25.43 5.75 -19.41
CA PRO A 165 26.60 4.96 -19.73
C PRO A 165 27.82 5.87 -19.57
N GLY A 166 28.77 5.46 -18.72
CA GLY A 166 29.98 6.24 -18.49
C GLY A 166 30.74 6.48 -19.81
N PRO A 167 31.58 7.52 -19.89
CA PRO A 167 32.27 7.93 -21.12
C PRO A 167 33.29 6.91 -21.68
N ASP A 168 33.37 5.69 -21.14
CA ASP A 168 34.39 4.69 -21.50
C ASP A 168 33.93 3.63 -22.51
N ALA A 169 32.82 3.88 -23.23
CA ALA A 169 32.54 3.12 -24.46
C ALA A 169 33.49 3.61 -25.58
N ALA A 170 34.74 3.16 -25.51
CA ALA A 170 35.73 3.36 -26.56
C ALA A 170 35.18 2.86 -27.91
N PRO A 171 35.39 3.61 -29.02
CA PRO A 171 34.99 3.15 -30.33
C PRO A 171 35.90 1.99 -30.73
N ALA A 172 35.33 0.80 -30.94
CA ALA A 172 36.05 -0.32 -31.51
C ALA A 172 36.47 0.03 -32.94
N ALA A 173 37.72 0.43 -33.11
CA ALA A 173 38.41 0.52 -34.37
C ALA A 173 39.61 -0.42 -34.29
N ASP A 174 39.59 -1.49 -35.11
CA ASP A 174 40.78 -2.10 -35.69
C ASP A 174 40.37 -2.92 -36.93
N ALA A 175 40.89 -2.47 -38.08
CA ALA A 175 40.83 -3.07 -39.43
C ALA A 175 41.96 -4.15 -39.57
N PRO A 176 42.35 -4.74 -40.76
CA PRO A 176 41.92 -4.48 -42.16
C PRO A 176 41.88 -5.67 -43.19
N LEU A 177 41.28 -5.38 -44.37
CA LEU A 177 41.59 -5.75 -45.78
C LEU A 177 41.80 -7.22 -46.27
N ARG A 178 41.03 -7.59 -47.33
CA ARG A 178 41.49 -8.04 -48.68
C ARG A 178 40.29 -8.34 -49.62
N VAL A 179 40.12 -7.65 -50.78
CA VAL A 179 40.52 -8.08 -52.17
C VAL A 179 39.64 -9.28 -52.64
N LEU A 180 38.87 -9.33 -53.74
CA LEU A 180 38.81 -8.67 -55.07
C LEU A 180 37.48 -9.05 -55.80
N SER A 181 37.20 -8.35 -56.92
CA SER A 181 36.38 -8.76 -58.09
C SER A 181 34.85 -8.58 -57.95
N GLY A 182 34.10 -7.99 -58.89
CA GLY A 182 34.37 -7.49 -60.24
C GLY A 182 33.05 -7.10 -60.93
N ALA A 183 33.16 -6.48 -62.10
CA ALA A 183 32.12 -6.22 -63.12
C ALA A 183 31.11 -5.06 -62.90
N GLY A 184 31.12 -4.10 -63.83
CA GLY A 184 30.20 -2.95 -63.95
C GLY A 184 28.82 -3.31 -64.56
N PRO A 185 28.10 -2.43 -65.29
CA PRO A 185 28.61 -1.32 -66.10
C PRO A 185 27.88 0.03 -65.94
N ALA A 186 28.39 0.98 -66.73
CA ALA A 186 28.01 2.37 -66.93
C ALA A 186 26.54 2.64 -67.30
N GLY A 187 26.09 3.87 -67.04
CA GLY A 187 24.90 4.44 -67.68
C GLY A 187 24.47 5.77 -67.08
N ARG A 188 25.10 6.88 -67.49
CA ARG A 188 24.64 8.25 -67.23
C ARG A 188 24.41 8.92 -68.57
N PRO A 189 23.26 9.57 -68.86
CA PRO A 189 23.20 10.57 -69.92
C PRO A 189 23.51 11.97 -69.33
N PRO A 190 24.16 12.86 -70.10
CA PRO A 190 24.40 14.23 -69.68
C PRO A 190 23.16 15.11 -69.92
N ALA A 191 23.12 16.20 -69.17
CA ALA A 191 22.17 17.29 -69.28
C ALA A 191 22.26 18.00 -70.64
N SER A 192 21.11 18.41 -71.16
CA SER A 192 20.90 19.58 -72.01
C SER A 192 19.51 20.13 -71.72
#